data_AF-A0A4V4H586-F1
#
_entry.id   AF-A0A4V4H586-F1
#
_cell.length_a   1.000
_cell.length_b   1.000
_cell.length_c   1.000
_cell.angle_alpha   90.00
_cell.angle_beta   90.00
_cell.angle_gamma   90.00
#
_symmetry.space_group_name_H-M   'P 1'
#
loop_
_entity.id
_entity.type
_entity.pdbx_description
1 polymer ?
#
loop_
_entity_poly.entity_id
_entity_poly.type
_entity_poly.pdbx_seq_one_letter_code
_entity_poly.pdbx_strand_id
1 'polypeptide(L)'
;MQLALLWQKLILPQGSISLTMSSLIIERKLAISLIKSKRPCFGFKLVVGVVAEEMGWFGSLIADTALWVRTLIGRLSQKDGTYKAHHGTFEEDDVKRMKRTVKWEDRQPFHVIPLVYREMQRKKEHGGDLEKKWNSILRYYETKYNDEAKDFKVLLDGGLPSGWDASLPVNDSLTTTTCVRLEILYVVDHVSDMLDFMDINQRWSTSDPVDATRGYSERCLNALVKVLPGLIGGSAD
;
A
#
# COMPACT_ATOMS: atom_id res chain seq x y z
N MET A 1 -8.70 12.06 -2.39
CA MET A 1 -9.51 12.87 -1.45
C MET A 1 -10.70 12.08 -0.87
N GLN A 2 -11.44 11.30 -1.68
CA GLN A 2 -12.57 10.48 -1.20
C GLN A 2 -12.18 9.30 -0.29
N LEU A 3 -11.08 8.58 -0.56
CA LEU A 3 -10.58 7.51 0.32
C LEU A 3 -10.16 8.02 1.71
N ALA A 4 -9.58 9.21 1.79
CA ALA A 4 -9.22 9.85 3.06
C ALA A 4 -10.47 10.27 3.87
N LEU A 5 -11.51 10.76 3.18
CA LEU A 5 -12.80 11.08 3.79
C LEU A 5 -13.56 9.82 4.25
N LEU A 6 -13.44 8.69 3.53
CA LEU A 6 -13.98 7.40 3.94
C LEU A 6 -13.28 6.87 5.20
N TRP A 7 -11.95 6.94 5.25
CA TRP A 7 -11.15 6.55 6.42
C TRP A 7 -11.45 7.40 7.66
N GLN A 8 -11.64 8.71 7.47
CA GLN A 8 -11.94 9.64 8.56
C GLN A 8 -13.32 9.35 9.21
N LYS A 9 -14.30 8.89 8.42
CA LYS A 9 -15.63 8.49 8.91
C LYS A 9 -15.66 7.14 9.64
N LEU A 10 -14.69 6.26 9.42
CA LEU A 10 -14.61 4.93 10.05
C LEU A 10 -13.98 4.94 11.45
N ILE A 11 -13.21 5.99 11.80
CA ILE A 11 -12.35 6.00 13.00
C ILE A 11 -12.75 7.06 14.02
N LEU A 12 -13.40 8.16 13.63
CA LEU A 12 -13.67 9.27 14.54
C LEU A 12 -15.11 9.24 15.09
N PRO A 13 -15.30 9.29 16.43
CA PRO A 13 -16.60 9.53 17.03
C PRO A 13 -17.14 10.87 16.57
N GLN A 14 -18.45 10.93 16.30
CA GLN A 14 -19.20 12.13 15.90
C GLN A 14 -18.89 13.31 16.84
N GLY A 15 -18.01 14.21 16.37
CA GLY A 15 -17.55 15.38 17.10
C GLY A 15 -17.03 16.40 16.10
N SER A 16 -17.83 17.44 15.90
CA SER A 16 -17.70 18.53 14.95
C SER A 16 -16.28 19.11 14.83
N ILE A 17 -15.61 18.90 13.69
CA ILE A 17 -14.53 19.79 13.23
C ILE A 17 -14.73 20.04 11.75
N SER A 18 -15.33 21.20 11.44
CA SER A 18 -15.30 21.78 10.11
C SER A 18 -13.92 22.40 9.89
N LEU A 19 -13.12 21.83 8.98
CA LEU A 19 -11.94 22.49 8.43
C LEU A 19 -12.13 22.61 6.93
N THR A 20 -12.38 23.84 6.48
CA THR A 20 -12.44 24.20 5.07
C THR A 20 -11.08 23.97 4.43
N MET A 21 -11.00 22.98 3.55
CA MET A 21 -9.81 22.56 2.82
C MET A 21 -9.53 23.49 1.62
N SER A 22 -9.20 24.75 1.87
CA SER A 22 -8.91 25.70 0.78
C SER A 22 -7.62 26.51 0.96
N SER A 23 -6.93 26.41 2.10
CA SER A 23 -5.77 27.27 2.40
C SER A 23 -4.48 26.55 2.81
N LEU A 24 -4.39 25.21 2.72
CA LEU A 24 -3.26 24.42 3.27
C LEU A 24 -2.28 23.84 2.22
N ILE A 25 -2.27 24.35 0.99
CA ILE A 25 -1.40 23.83 -0.10
C ILE A 25 -0.09 24.62 -0.26
N ILE A 26 0.11 25.75 0.40
CA ILE A 26 1.34 26.54 0.23
C ILE A 26 2.23 26.37 1.48
N GLU A 27 3.39 25.75 1.27
CA GLU A 27 4.48 25.45 2.23
C GLU A 27 4.28 24.29 3.23
N ARG A 28 4.27 23.04 2.73
CA ARG A 28 4.58 21.88 3.57
C ARG A 28 6.07 21.54 3.46
N LYS A 29 6.88 22.06 4.38
CA LYS A 29 8.18 21.43 4.69
C LYS A 29 7.89 20.04 5.26
N LEU A 30 8.16 18.99 4.48
CA LEU A 30 8.21 17.61 4.95
C LEU A 30 9.28 17.51 6.04
N ALA A 31 8.87 17.67 7.29
CA ALA A 31 9.72 17.35 8.43
C ALA A 31 9.72 15.83 8.57
N ILE A 32 10.79 15.16 8.15
CA ILE A 32 10.99 13.74 8.47
C ILE A 32 11.44 13.66 9.92
N SER A 33 10.68 12.96 10.77
CA SER A 33 11.13 12.65 12.12
C SER A 33 12.19 11.55 12.05
N LEU A 34 13.42 11.87 12.47
CA LEU A 34 14.54 10.94 12.44
C LEU A 34 14.83 10.39 13.83
N ILE A 35 14.53 9.11 14.02
CA ILE A 35 14.79 8.42 15.28
C ILE A 35 16.00 7.50 15.10
N LYS A 36 17.10 7.87 15.76
CA LYS A 36 18.36 7.10 15.74
C LYS A 36 18.45 6.22 16.98
N SER A 37 18.57 4.91 16.78
CA SER A 37 18.99 4.05 17.88
C SER A 37 20.42 4.38 18.32
N LYS A 38 20.60 4.58 19.63
CA LYS A 38 21.91 4.77 20.28
C LYS A 38 22.63 3.45 20.61
N ARG A 39 21.99 2.29 20.46
CA ARG A 39 22.59 0.97 20.81
C ARG A 39 22.46 -0.05 19.66
N PRO A 40 23.48 -0.88 19.39
CA PRO A 40 23.37 -1.99 18.47
C PRO A 40 22.32 -3.00 18.96
N CYS A 41 21.56 -3.54 18.01
CA CYS A 41 20.34 -4.31 18.23
C CYS A 41 20.62 -5.68 18.86
N PHE A 42 20.70 -5.76 20.18
CA PHE A 42 20.67 -7.04 20.91
C PHE A 42 19.73 -7.03 22.13
N GLY A 43 18.86 -6.02 22.24
CA GLY A 43 17.80 -5.98 23.25
C GLY A 43 16.42 -5.92 22.61
N PHE A 44 15.59 -6.95 22.81
CA PHE A 44 14.17 -6.99 22.40
C PHE A 44 13.37 -5.76 22.87
N LYS A 45 13.75 -5.18 24.02
CA LYS A 45 13.16 -3.96 24.57
C LYS A 45 13.33 -2.71 23.71
N LEU A 46 14.35 -2.64 22.85
CA LEU A 46 14.64 -1.44 22.06
C LEU A 46 13.70 -1.30 20.85
N VAL A 47 13.44 -2.39 20.13
CA VAL A 47 12.58 -2.36 18.93
C VAL A 47 11.11 -2.19 19.32
N VAL A 48 10.65 -2.94 20.33
CA VAL A 48 9.28 -2.81 20.85
C VAL A 48 9.08 -1.48 21.56
N GLY A 49 10.09 -0.97 22.27
CA GLY A 49 10.05 0.34 22.93
C GLY A 49 9.93 1.48 21.93
N VAL A 50 10.73 1.48 20.86
CA VAL A 50 10.61 2.49 19.79
C VAL A 50 9.23 2.42 19.14
N VAL A 51 8.74 1.23 18.74
CA VAL A 51 7.42 1.13 18.09
C VAL A 51 6.26 1.48 19.05
N ALA A 52 6.37 1.15 20.34
CA ALA A 52 5.33 1.43 21.34
C ALA A 52 5.35 2.89 21.85
N GLU A 53 6.52 3.51 21.99
CA GLU A 53 6.63 4.96 22.24
C GLU A 53 6.04 5.73 21.05
N GLU A 54 6.27 5.31 19.81
CA GLU A 54 5.69 5.95 18.63
C GLU A 54 4.14 5.86 18.58
N MET A 55 3.56 4.71 18.94
CA MET A 55 2.09 4.57 18.97
C MET A 55 1.42 5.23 20.16
N GLY A 56 2.17 5.55 21.23
CA GLY A 56 1.66 6.18 22.44
C GLY A 56 1.87 7.70 22.53
N TRP A 57 2.73 8.29 21.69
CA TRP A 57 3.21 9.68 21.88
C TRP A 57 3.15 10.62 20.68
N PHE A 58 2.41 10.31 19.60
CA PHE A 58 2.24 11.26 18.50
C PHE A 58 0.82 11.80 18.32
N GLY A 59 0.60 12.95 18.95
CA GLY A 59 -0.30 14.02 18.48
C GLY A 59 0.23 14.78 17.25
N SER A 60 1.08 14.18 16.41
CA SER A 60 1.44 14.75 15.11
C SER A 60 1.31 13.70 14.01
N LEU A 61 0.09 13.55 13.50
CA LEU A 61 -0.27 12.75 12.32
C LEU A 61 0.29 13.33 10.99
N ILE A 62 1.29 14.23 11.04
CA ILE A 62 1.59 15.17 9.94
C ILE A 62 2.97 14.93 9.31
N ALA A 63 3.81 14.06 9.90
CA ALA A 63 5.20 13.85 9.47
C ALA A 63 5.50 12.39 9.13
N ASP A 64 6.25 12.18 8.04
CA ASP A 64 6.83 10.87 7.72
C ASP A 64 7.91 10.51 8.75
N THR A 65 7.93 9.25 9.19
CA THR A 65 8.92 8.76 10.18
C THR A 65 9.95 7.87 9.51
N ALA A 66 11.24 8.20 9.70
CA ALA A 66 12.36 7.36 9.29
C ALA A 66 13.03 6.74 10.53
N LEU A 67 12.97 5.41 10.65
CA LEU A 67 13.61 4.66 11.72
C LEU A 67 15.02 4.23 11.31
N TRP A 68 16.03 4.86 11.88
CA TRP A 68 17.42 4.50 11.60
C TRP A 68 17.94 3.49 12.63
N VAL A 69 17.84 2.21 12.24
CA VAL A 69 18.32 1.08 13.04
C VAL A 69 19.70 0.63 12.56
N ARG A 70 20.72 0.81 13.43
CA ARG A 70 22.08 0.32 13.15
C ARG A 70 22.20 -1.17 13.49
N THR A 71 22.45 -1.98 12.48
CA THR A 71 22.71 -3.42 12.58
C THR A 71 24.14 -3.74 12.15
N LEU A 72 24.58 -4.96 12.44
CA LEU A 72 25.84 -5.50 11.95
C LEU A 72 25.53 -6.68 11.02
N ILE A 73 26.00 -6.60 9.77
CA ILE A 73 25.72 -7.59 8.74
C ILE A 73 26.49 -8.89 9.01
N GLY A 74 25.85 -10.05 8.82
CA GLY A 74 26.50 -11.35 9.04
C GLY A 74 26.89 -11.61 10.48
N ARG A 75 26.18 -11.00 11.45
CA ARG A 75 26.47 -11.17 12.88
C ARG A 75 26.70 -12.64 13.26
N LEU A 76 27.73 -12.88 14.07
CA LEU A 76 28.21 -14.20 14.54
C LEU A 76 29.05 -14.99 13.54
N SER A 77 29.05 -14.65 12.25
CA SER A 77 29.96 -15.23 11.24
C SER A 77 31.37 -14.67 11.38
N GLN A 78 32.38 -15.37 10.86
CA GLN A 78 33.71 -14.78 10.62
C GLN A 78 33.69 -13.62 9.61
N LYS A 79 32.65 -13.53 8.78
CA LYS A 79 32.44 -12.46 7.80
C LYS A 79 31.68 -11.26 8.42
N ASP A 80 31.38 -11.26 9.72
CA ASP A 80 30.63 -10.22 10.44
C ASP A 80 31.19 -8.81 10.17
N GLY A 81 30.32 -7.86 9.81
CA GLY A 81 30.69 -6.47 9.52
C GLY A 81 31.44 -6.26 8.20
N THR A 82 31.61 -7.28 7.36
CA THR A 82 32.33 -7.18 6.08
C THR A 82 31.40 -7.33 4.86
N TYR A 83 31.81 -6.81 3.71
CA TYR A 83 31.06 -6.97 2.44
C TYR A 83 30.88 -8.45 2.04
N LYS A 84 31.76 -9.35 2.52
CA LYS A 84 31.68 -10.79 2.24
C LYS A 84 30.45 -11.47 2.84
N ALA A 85 29.79 -10.86 3.82
CA ALA A 85 28.55 -11.37 4.42
C ALA A 85 27.28 -11.00 3.64
N HIS A 86 27.38 -10.17 2.59
CA HIS A 86 26.23 -9.72 1.82
C HIS A 86 25.70 -10.80 0.85
N HIS A 87 26.61 -11.62 0.30
CA HIS A 87 26.28 -12.61 -0.73
C HIS A 87 26.92 -13.96 -0.43
N GLY A 88 26.35 -15.02 -1.01
CA GLY A 88 26.87 -16.38 -0.90
C GLY A 88 26.46 -17.08 0.40
N THR A 89 26.78 -18.37 0.48
CA THR A 89 26.53 -19.17 1.68
C THR A 89 27.63 -18.97 2.72
N PHE A 90 27.28 -19.22 3.98
CA PHE A 90 28.29 -19.37 5.03
C PHE A 90 28.92 -20.76 4.92
N GLU A 91 30.24 -20.83 5.10
CA GLU A 91 30.98 -22.09 5.08
C GLU A 91 30.54 -22.96 6.27
N GLU A 92 30.66 -24.28 6.13
CA GLU A 92 30.18 -25.23 7.15
C GLU A 92 30.80 -24.99 8.53
N ASP A 93 32.12 -24.74 8.57
CA ASP A 93 32.84 -24.43 9.82
C ASP A 93 32.37 -23.12 10.46
N ASP A 94 31.94 -22.17 9.64
CA ASP A 94 31.39 -20.90 10.11
C ASP A 94 30.01 -21.10 10.73
N VAL A 95 29.16 -21.88 10.08
CA VAL A 95 27.86 -22.28 10.63
C VAL A 95 28.04 -23.05 11.94
N LYS A 96 29.00 -23.96 12.04
CA LYS A 96 29.29 -24.70 13.29
C LYS A 96 29.69 -23.76 14.43
N ARG A 97 30.55 -22.76 14.16
CA ARG A 97 30.93 -21.75 15.15
C ARG A 97 29.76 -20.87 15.55
N MET A 98 28.98 -20.38 14.59
CA MET A 98 27.78 -19.58 14.85
C MET A 98 26.82 -20.32 15.78
N LYS A 99 26.52 -21.60 15.48
CA LYS A 99 25.68 -22.46 16.32
C LYS A 99 26.25 -22.61 17.73
N ARG A 100 27.57 -22.81 17.86
CA ARG A 100 28.25 -22.88 19.17
C ARG A 100 28.11 -21.60 19.99
N THR A 101 28.23 -20.43 19.36
CA THR A 101 28.08 -19.15 20.05
C THR A 101 26.69 -18.99 20.69
N VAL A 102 25.65 -19.54 20.06
CA VAL A 102 24.26 -19.49 20.56
C VAL A 102 23.79 -20.78 21.23
N LYS A 103 24.70 -21.73 21.51
CA LYS A 103 24.42 -23.03 22.14
C LYS A 103 23.35 -23.83 21.38
N TRP A 104 23.58 -24.03 20.09
CA TRP A 104 22.65 -24.63 19.12
C TRP A 104 23.26 -25.83 18.36
N GLU A 105 24.33 -26.43 18.89
CA GLU A 105 25.05 -27.53 18.24
C GLU A 105 24.27 -28.84 18.20
N ASP A 106 23.39 -29.06 19.16
CA ASP A 106 22.60 -30.28 19.34
C ASP A 106 21.34 -30.33 18.45
N ARG A 107 21.12 -29.29 17.63
CA ARG A 107 19.90 -29.13 16.85
C ARG A 107 20.10 -29.40 15.38
N GLN A 108 19.13 -30.11 14.80
CA GLN A 108 19.08 -30.38 13.38
C GLN A 108 18.91 -29.10 12.56
N PRO A 109 19.38 -29.07 11.30
CA PRO A 109 19.03 -28.01 10.35
C PRO A 109 17.53 -27.75 10.32
N PHE A 110 17.13 -26.48 10.19
CA PHE A 110 15.72 -26.04 10.17
C PHE A 110 14.90 -26.35 11.43
N HIS A 111 15.53 -26.73 12.55
CA HIS A 111 14.83 -26.89 13.81
C HIS A 111 14.30 -25.55 14.34
N VAL A 112 13.00 -25.50 14.61
CA VAL A 112 12.33 -24.36 15.25
C VAL A 112 11.90 -24.77 16.66
N ILE A 113 12.24 -23.95 17.66
CA ILE A 113 11.86 -24.23 19.06
C ILE A 113 10.32 -24.25 19.17
N PRO A 114 9.71 -25.27 19.80
CA PRO A 114 8.25 -25.35 19.97
C PRO A 114 7.59 -24.10 20.59
N LEU A 115 8.31 -23.41 21.49
CA LEU A 115 7.86 -22.14 22.06
C LEU A 115 7.65 -21.06 20.98
N VAL A 116 8.51 -20.97 19.96
CA VAL A 116 8.37 -20.01 18.86
C VAL A 116 7.08 -20.26 18.09
N TYR A 117 6.75 -21.53 17.79
CA TYR A 117 5.46 -21.86 17.17
C TYR A 117 4.28 -21.44 18.03
N ARG A 118 4.33 -21.67 19.35
CA ARG A 118 3.26 -21.23 20.26
C ARG A 118 3.09 -19.72 20.28
N GLU A 119 4.18 -18.95 20.29
CA GLU A 119 4.07 -17.48 20.23
C GLU A 119 3.50 -16.99 18.89
N MET A 120 3.95 -17.56 17.77
CA MET A 120 3.41 -17.21 16.45
C MET A 120 1.94 -17.59 16.32
N GLN A 121 1.53 -18.72 16.90
CA GLN A 121 0.14 -19.16 16.92
C GLN A 121 -0.75 -18.17 17.69
N ARG A 122 -0.31 -17.68 18.87
CA ARG A 122 -1.05 -16.64 19.60
C ARG A 122 -1.19 -15.34 18.79
N LYS A 123 -0.15 -14.95 18.05
CA LYS A 123 -0.21 -13.76 17.18
C LYS A 123 -1.17 -13.95 16.00
N LYS A 124 -1.21 -15.15 15.42
CA LYS A 124 -2.19 -15.52 14.39
C LYS A 124 -3.62 -15.43 14.93
N GLU A 125 -3.89 -16.02 16.09
CA GLU A 125 -5.21 -15.97 16.73
C GLU A 125 -5.65 -14.52 17.00
N HIS A 126 -4.75 -13.72 17.57
CA HIS A 126 -5.00 -12.30 17.79
C HIS A 126 -5.30 -11.54 16.48
N GLY A 127 -4.53 -11.80 15.42
CA GLY A 127 -4.79 -11.22 14.09
C GLY A 127 -6.17 -11.61 13.55
N GLY A 128 -6.57 -12.88 13.71
CA GLY A 128 -7.91 -13.34 13.33
C GLY A 128 -9.04 -12.65 14.10
N ASP A 129 -8.84 -12.34 15.38
CA ASP A 129 -9.84 -11.60 16.16
C ASP A 129 -9.92 -10.12 15.74
N LEU A 130 -8.79 -9.49 15.39
CA LEU A 130 -8.78 -8.14 14.80
C LEU A 130 -9.49 -8.11 13.45
N GLU A 131 -9.27 -9.11 12.60
CA GLU A 131 -9.95 -9.24 11.32
C GLU A 131 -11.46 -9.45 11.48
N LYS A 132 -11.91 -10.30 12.41
CA LYS A 132 -13.35 -10.46 12.74
C LYS A 132 -13.97 -9.14 13.19
N LYS A 133 -13.24 -8.36 14.01
CA LYS A 133 -13.70 -7.04 14.45
C LYS A 133 -13.80 -6.08 13.27
N TRP A 134 -12.79 -6.03 12.40
CA TRP A 134 -12.79 -5.19 11.20
C TRP A 134 -13.97 -5.55 10.27
N ASN A 135 -14.19 -6.84 10.02
CA ASN A 135 -15.34 -7.32 9.24
C ASN A 135 -16.69 -6.93 9.86
N SER A 136 -16.80 -6.93 11.19
CA SER A 136 -18.02 -6.48 11.88
C SER A 136 -18.26 -4.97 11.69
N ILE A 137 -17.20 -4.17 11.73
CA ILE A 137 -17.26 -2.72 11.44
C ILE A 137 -17.67 -2.50 9.99
N LEU A 138 -17.10 -3.26 9.04
CA LEU A 138 -17.45 -3.16 7.63
C LEU A 138 -18.93 -3.50 7.39
N ARG A 139 -19.46 -4.56 8.02
CA ARG A 139 -20.90 -4.89 7.95
C ARG A 139 -21.77 -3.76 8.50
N TYR A 140 -21.38 -3.16 9.63
CA TYR A 140 -22.11 -2.01 10.16
C TYR A 140 -22.08 -0.82 9.19
N TYR A 141 -20.90 -0.55 8.60
CA TYR A 141 -20.73 0.49 7.58
C TYR A 141 -21.65 0.27 6.38
N GLU A 142 -21.77 -0.96 5.88
CA GLU A 142 -22.70 -1.32 4.78
C GLU A 142 -24.16 -0.99 5.08
N THR A 143 -24.59 -1.15 6.34
CA THR A 143 -25.97 -0.81 6.73
C THR A 143 -26.24 0.69 6.76
N LYS A 144 -25.20 1.52 6.87
CA LYS A 144 -25.30 2.97 7.01
C LYS A 144 -24.98 3.72 5.72
N TYR A 145 -24.08 3.18 4.89
CA TYR A 145 -23.52 3.83 3.69
C TYR A 145 -23.49 2.80 2.55
N ASN A 146 -24.68 2.46 2.04
CA ASN A 146 -24.84 1.33 1.12
C ASN A 146 -24.06 1.51 -0.19
N ASP A 147 -24.11 2.70 -0.78
CA ASP A 147 -23.46 2.97 -2.07
C ASP A 147 -21.94 3.08 -1.93
N GLU A 148 -21.44 3.79 -0.91
CA GLU A 148 -20.00 3.84 -0.64
C GLU A 148 -19.42 2.48 -0.26
N ALA A 149 -20.19 1.62 0.40
CA ALA A 149 -19.76 0.28 0.74
C ALA A 149 -19.69 -0.65 -0.49
N LYS A 150 -20.55 -0.48 -1.50
CA LYS A 150 -20.43 -1.19 -2.78
C LYS A 150 -19.13 -0.81 -3.47
N ASP A 151 -18.87 0.49 -3.59
CA ASP A 151 -17.64 1.00 -4.22
C ASP A 151 -16.40 0.51 -3.46
N PHE A 152 -16.42 0.57 -2.13
CA PHE A 152 -15.33 0.08 -1.30
C PHE A 152 -15.06 -1.41 -1.51
N LYS A 153 -16.09 -2.26 -1.63
CA LYS A 153 -15.94 -3.69 -1.90
C LYS A 153 -15.34 -3.97 -3.27
N VAL A 154 -15.81 -3.26 -4.31
CA VAL A 154 -15.23 -3.38 -5.65
C VAL A 154 -13.73 -3.06 -5.62
N LEU A 155 -13.33 -2.01 -4.91
CA LEU A 155 -11.92 -1.65 -4.76
C LEU A 155 -11.13 -2.67 -3.92
N LEU A 156 -11.72 -3.20 -2.84
CA LEU A 156 -11.11 -4.20 -1.99
C LEU A 156 -10.82 -5.50 -2.75
N ASP A 157 -11.71 -5.88 -3.67
CA ASP A 157 -11.59 -7.08 -4.51
C ASP A 157 -10.73 -6.83 -5.77
N GLY A 158 -10.20 -5.62 -5.95
CA GLY A 158 -9.38 -5.23 -7.12
C GLY A 158 -10.17 -5.12 -8.43
N GLY A 159 -11.49 -5.03 -8.36
CA GLY A 159 -12.39 -4.96 -9.52
C GLY A 159 -12.64 -3.54 -10.04
N LEU A 160 -13.38 -3.46 -11.14
CA LEU A 160 -13.92 -2.21 -11.69
C LEU A 160 -15.46 -2.20 -11.58
N PRO A 161 -16.08 -1.03 -11.33
CA PRO A 161 -17.53 -0.91 -11.30
C PRO A 161 -18.17 -1.35 -12.62
N SER A 162 -19.31 -2.03 -12.56
CA SER A 162 -20.02 -2.46 -13.77
C SER A 162 -20.39 -1.27 -14.66
N GLY A 163 -20.16 -1.39 -15.97
CA GLY A 163 -20.50 -0.35 -16.95
C GLY A 163 -19.59 0.89 -16.92
N TRP A 164 -18.43 0.82 -16.27
CA TRP A 164 -17.45 1.90 -16.25
C TRP A 164 -17.02 2.33 -17.66
N ASP A 165 -16.92 1.38 -18.59
CA ASP A 165 -16.47 1.57 -19.96
C ASP A 165 -17.47 2.39 -20.79
N ALA A 166 -18.76 2.32 -20.46
CA ALA A 166 -19.80 3.11 -21.09
C ALA A 166 -19.68 4.61 -20.81
N SER A 167 -18.88 5.03 -19.81
CA SER A 167 -18.62 6.44 -19.56
C SER A 167 -17.60 7.04 -20.53
N LEU A 168 -16.82 6.21 -21.23
CA LEU A 168 -15.78 6.71 -22.13
C LEU A 168 -16.40 7.53 -23.26
N PRO A 169 -15.80 8.67 -23.64
CA PRO A 169 -16.29 9.46 -24.75
C PRO A 169 -16.19 8.64 -26.03
N VAL A 170 -17.34 8.38 -26.65
CA VAL A 170 -17.42 7.88 -28.01
C VAL A 170 -17.17 9.10 -28.91
N ASN A 171 -15.89 9.34 -29.24
CA ASN A 171 -15.56 10.21 -30.35
C ASN A 171 -15.27 9.32 -31.54
N ASP A 172 -15.88 9.71 -32.62
CA ASP A 172 -15.90 8.98 -33.86
C ASP A 172 -14.54 9.07 -34.61
N SER A 173 -13.58 9.87 -34.13
CA SER A 173 -12.33 10.19 -34.83
C SER A 173 -10.98 9.77 -34.23
N LEU A 174 -10.87 9.09 -33.07
CA LEU A 174 -9.54 8.70 -32.55
C LEU A 174 -9.49 7.35 -31.84
N THR A 175 -8.48 6.58 -32.22
CA THR A 175 -8.17 5.22 -31.78
C THR A 175 -8.16 5.04 -30.26
N THR A 176 -9.16 4.34 -29.72
CA THR A 176 -9.22 3.95 -28.29
C THR A 176 -8.05 3.03 -27.89
N THR A 177 -7.43 2.31 -28.84
CA THR A 177 -6.33 1.38 -28.54
C THR A 177 -5.00 2.06 -28.20
N THR A 178 -4.79 3.32 -28.61
CA THR A 178 -3.50 4.01 -28.42
C THR A 178 -3.53 5.04 -27.28
N CYS A 179 -4.68 5.67 -27.01
CA CYS A 179 -4.74 6.78 -26.05
C CYS A 179 -4.80 6.33 -24.58
N VAL A 180 -5.37 5.16 -24.29
CA VAL A 180 -5.43 4.63 -22.92
C VAL A 180 -4.08 4.03 -22.49
N ARG A 181 -3.24 3.63 -23.47
CA ARG A 181 -1.98 2.91 -23.23
C ARG A 181 -0.85 3.79 -22.66
N LEU A 182 -0.99 5.12 -22.66
CA LEU A 182 0.09 6.04 -22.30
C LEU A 182 -0.12 6.93 -21.07
N GLU A 183 -1.31 6.98 -20.45
CA GLU A 183 -1.51 7.82 -19.25
C GLU A 183 -2.15 7.10 -18.04
N ILE A 184 -2.66 5.87 -18.19
CA ILE A 184 -3.16 5.08 -17.06
C ILE A 184 -2.10 4.09 -16.60
N LEU A 185 -0.96 4.59 -16.14
CA LEU A 185 -0.03 3.80 -15.36
C LEU A 185 -0.35 4.07 -13.89
N TYR A 186 -1.38 3.41 -13.34
CA TYR A 186 -1.61 3.10 -11.90
C TYR A 186 -3.07 2.73 -11.56
N VAL A 187 -3.85 2.20 -12.50
CA VAL A 187 -5.10 1.49 -12.18
C VAL A 187 -5.09 0.15 -12.90
N VAL A 188 -4.59 -0.86 -12.18
CA VAL A 188 -4.84 -2.29 -12.32
C VAL A 188 -4.11 -3.00 -13.47
N ASP A 189 -3.24 -3.96 -13.10
CA ASP A 189 -2.64 -4.98 -13.99
C ASP A 189 -3.68 -5.79 -14.83
N HIS A 190 -4.98 -5.60 -14.61
CA HIS A 190 -6.09 -6.30 -15.29
C HIS A 190 -6.71 -5.50 -16.44
N VAL A 191 -6.36 -4.22 -16.63
CA VAL A 191 -6.90 -3.44 -17.76
C VAL A 191 -6.29 -3.89 -19.08
N SER A 192 -5.03 -4.35 -19.09
CA SER A 192 -4.38 -4.84 -20.31
C SER A 192 -5.10 -6.05 -20.92
N ASP A 193 -5.58 -6.97 -20.08
CA ASP A 193 -6.23 -8.20 -20.54
C ASP A 193 -7.71 -7.98 -20.94
N MET A 194 -8.38 -6.95 -20.40
CA MET A 194 -9.76 -6.61 -20.74
C MET A 194 -9.89 -5.80 -22.05
N LEU A 195 -8.86 -5.05 -22.43
CA LEU A 195 -8.88 -4.22 -23.65
C LEU A 195 -8.87 -5.06 -24.94
N ASP A 196 -8.44 -6.32 -24.88
CA ASP A 196 -8.50 -7.25 -26.02
C ASP A 196 -9.94 -7.68 -26.36
N PHE A 197 -10.92 -7.42 -25.49
CA PHE A 197 -12.32 -7.85 -25.66
C PHE A 197 -13.28 -6.75 -26.12
N MET A 198 -12.82 -5.50 -26.22
CA MET A 198 -13.66 -4.43 -26.77
C MET A 198 -13.72 -4.61 -28.29
N ASP A 199 -14.89 -4.97 -28.82
CA ASP A 199 -15.16 -4.95 -30.26
C ASP A 199 -15.14 -3.49 -30.75
N ILE A 200 -13.93 -3.02 -31.00
CA ILE A 200 -13.56 -1.65 -31.34
C ILE A 200 -14.17 -1.23 -32.68
N ASN A 201 -14.70 -2.16 -33.49
CA ASN A 201 -15.14 -1.87 -34.86
C ASN A 201 -16.50 -1.16 -35.00
N GLN A 202 -17.27 -0.97 -33.93
CA GLN A 202 -18.64 -0.39 -33.99
C GLN A 202 -18.77 1.05 -33.49
N ARG A 203 -17.68 1.78 -33.23
CA ARG A 203 -17.72 3.11 -32.57
C ARG A 203 -16.94 4.20 -33.33
N TRP A 204 -17.03 4.24 -34.65
CA TRP A 204 -16.30 5.20 -35.51
C TRP A 204 -17.23 6.00 -36.44
N SER A 205 -16.89 7.27 -36.70
CA SER A 205 -17.45 8.11 -37.77
C SER A 205 -16.43 9.15 -38.24
N THR A 206 -16.44 9.45 -39.52
CA THR A 206 -15.48 10.37 -40.13
C THR A 206 -15.88 11.86 -40.00
N SER A 207 -16.89 12.17 -39.19
CA SER A 207 -17.54 13.49 -39.12
C SER A 207 -17.07 14.41 -38.00
N ASP A 208 -16.25 13.92 -37.06
CA ASP A 208 -15.88 14.68 -35.86
C ASP A 208 -14.76 15.71 -36.08
N PRO A 209 -14.73 16.81 -35.30
CA PRO A 209 -13.64 17.80 -35.35
C PRO A 209 -12.28 17.20 -34.99
N VAL A 210 -11.22 17.70 -35.63
CA VAL A 210 -9.83 17.29 -35.34
C VAL A 210 -9.42 17.80 -33.96
N ASP A 211 -8.90 16.90 -33.12
CA ASP A 211 -8.35 17.22 -31.81
C ASP A 211 -7.04 16.45 -31.57
N ALA A 212 -6.18 16.98 -30.69
CA ALA A 212 -4.97 16.27 -30.28
C ALA A 212 -5.31 15.12 -29.33
N THR A 213 -4.55 14.03 -29.40
CA THR A 213 -4.73 12.86 -28.52
C THR A 213 -4.67 13.22 -27.04
N ARG A 214 -3.87 14.22 -26.65
CA ARG A 214 -3.84 14.76 -25.27
C ARG A 214 -5.19 15.31 -24.80
N GLY A 215 -5.92 16.01 -25.68
CA GLY A 215 -7.24 16.57 -25.37
C GLY A 215 -8.29 15.47 -25.24
N TYR A 216 -8.17 14.41 -26.04
CA TYR A 216 -9.00 13.22 -25.90
C TYR A 216 -8.69 12.44 -24.61
N SER A 217 -7.41 12.32 -24.23
CA SER A 217 -7.00 11.71 -22.96
C SER A 217 -7.61 12.43 -21.76
N GLU A 218 -7.52 13.76 -21.74
CA GLU A 218 -8.15 14.59 -20.70
C GLU A 218 -9.66 14.34 -20.59
N ARG A 219 -10.37 14.22 -21.72
CA ARG A 219 -11.81 13.89 -21.71
C ARG A 219 -12.07 12.50 -21.16
N CYS A 220 -11.26 11.51 -21.52
CA CYS A 220 -11.38 10.15 -20.98
C CYS A 220 -11.20 10.15 -19.46
N LEU A 221 -10.14 10.78 -18.96
CA LEU A 221 -9.87 10.87 -17.51
C LEU A 221 -11.00 11.59 -16.76
N ASN A 222 -11.50 12.71 -17.30
CA ASN A 222 -12.62 13.45 -16.72
C ASN A 222 -13.96 12.70 -16.75
N ALA A 223 -14.13 11.77 -17.69
CA ALA A 223 -15.30 10.89 -17.71
C ALA A 223 -15.15 9.75 -16.71
N LEU A 224 -13.99 9.09 -16.69
CA LEU A 224 -13.69 7.96 -15.82
C LEU A 224 -13.69 8.33 -14.33
N VAL A 225 -13.20 9.52 -13.96
CA VAL A 225 -13.16 9.95 -12.54
C VAL A 225 -14.55 10.02 -11.88
N LYS A 226 -15.62 10.10 -12.68
CA LYS A 226 -17.00 10.12 -12.18
C LYS A 226 -17.55 8.74 -11.85
N VAL A 227 -16.97 7.68 -12.44
CA VAL A 227 -17.46 6.31 -12.34
C VAL A 227 -16.45 5.32 -11.75
N LEU A 228 -15.16 5.69 -11.69
CA LEU A 228 -14.08 4.90 -11.10
C LEU A 228 -13.66 5.48 -9.74
N PRO A 229 -14.18 4.98 -8.61
CA PRO A 229 -13.88 5.53 -7.28
C PRO A 229 -12.41 5.37 -6.86
N GLY A 230 -11.67 4.49 -7.54
CA GLY A 230 -10.24 4.25 -7.31
C GLY A 230 -9.31 5.03 -8.24
N LEU A 231 -9.84 5.84 -9.18
CA LEU A 231 -8.99 6.57 -10.11
C LEU A 231 -8.24 7.69 -9.38
N ILE A 232 -6.92 7.55 -9.36
CA ILE A 232 -5.98 8.53 -8.82
C ILE A 232 -4.82 8.67 -9.80
N GLY A 233 -4.37 9.90 -10.02
CA GLY A 233 -3.28 10.20 -10.95
C GLY A 233 -2.72 11.60 -10.72
N GLY A 234 -1.70 11.96 -11.51
CA GLY A 234 -1.07 13.28 -11.48
C GLY A 234 0.00 13.41 -12.58
N SER A 235 0.44 14.64 -12.82
CA SER A 235 1.59 14.94 -13.69
C SER A 235 2.81 15.29 -12.84
N ALA A 236 4.00 15.04 -13.37
CA ALA A 236 5.27 15.43 -12.75
C ALA A 236 5.84 16.66 -13.46
N ASP A 237 5.33 17.85 -13.09
CA ASP A 237 5.66 19.18 -13.68
C ASP A 237 6.17 19.11 -15.13
#